data_AF-A0A8J5EM54-F1
#
_entry.id   AF-A0A8J5EM54-F1
#
_cell.length_a   1.000
_cell.length_b   1.000
_cell.length_c   1.000
_cell.angle_alpha   90.00
_cell.angle_beta   90.00
_cell.angle_gamma   90.00
#
_symmetry.space_group_name_H-M   'P 1'
#
loop_
_entity.id
_entity.type
_entity.pdbx_description
1 polymer ?
#
loop_
_entity_poly.entity_id
_entity_poly.type
_entity_poly.pdbx_seq_one_letter_code
_entity_poly.pdbx_strand_id
1 'polypeptide(L)'
;MKRYILDPSGDYRGITDDPEAVPTPKQVLLMRLHPSEKSPCPICLHPEPVGPYMLECGHVFCISCLCRLSQHSEGRLEHRIASQNEVTCPSCVYKDYDVSRGKFVLWDEQKQCTTNKESLEMQMKVRVSGNCAVVRDCSCETSSTSDTIPYHTQPGFQSSRYLLGDRDALVSYYSSLKRAIEEEAVLDHNDETFSGDHVSQVIQLVDTKIKESAALETIEDREVERAEKKEPEGEVYAHTSKGDFYVSPKKRSALKAQFPTVSHIPNHMKRPVRLRHYYQGTAGEDVYLSKLDSKILQTAFGSLDKSPGLITVPVEAATQTKVTREMKRDAEYEHLSTDSTISLVEIDWEKTDLVAPEVLVDFTDAISRRREARERVKRAERAAQKKIQRNKKYDQDYYYDDDDYDDGYDEYQTNGGLPPLDLFDCVTKVVDKRW
;
A
#
# COMPACT_ATOMS: atom_id res chain seq x y z
N MET A 1 -2.19 0.81 -0.16
CA MET A 1 -0.89 0.99 0.52
C MET A 1 -0.25 -0.37 0.73
N LYS A 2 1.07 -0.52 0.53
CA LYS A 2 1.77 -1.79 0.76
C LYS A 2 1.77 -2.14 2.26
N ARG A 3 1.33 -3.36 2.60
CA ARG A 3 1.38 -3.90 3.96
C ARG A 3 2.50 -4.93 4.08
N TYR A 4 3.12 -4.97 5.25
CA TYR A 4 4.27 -5.83 5.53
C TYR A 4 3.93 -6.83 6.62
N ILE A 5 4.19 -8.11 6.34
CA ILE A 5 4.21 -9.16 7.36
C ILE A 5 5.67 -9.31 7.82
N LEU A 6 5.92 -9.05 9.09
CA LEU A 6 7.23 -8.91 9.69
C LEU A 6 7.60 -10.12 10.54
N ASP A 7 8.91 -10.34 10.72
CA ASP A 7 9.43 -11.35 11.64
C ASP A 7 9.05 -11.01 13.09
N PRO A 8 8.33 -11.88 13.82
CA PRO A 8 8.01 -11.65 15.23
C PRO A 8 9.20 -11.29 16.10
N SER A 9 10.39 -11.82 15.79
CA SER A 9 11.63 -11.69 16.58
C SER A 9 12.28 -10.31 16.48
N GLY A 10 11.83 -9.46 15.54
CA GLY A 10 12.43 -8.15 15.29
C GLY A 10 12.05 -7.06 16.30
N ASP A 11 12.94 -6.08 16.47
CA ASP A 11 12.62 -4.81 17.17
C ASP A 11 12.14 -3.76 16.15
N TYR A 12 10.90 -3.29 16.34
CA TYR A 12 10.21 -2.40 15.41
C TYR A 12 9.87 -1.03 15.99
N ARG A 13 10.37 -0.69 17.18
CA ARG A 13 10.05 0.58 17.86
C ARG A 13 10.36 1.82 17.02
N GLY A 14 11.39 1.77 16.18
CA GLY A 14 11.73 2.86 15.26
C GLY A 14 10.79 3.02 14.07
N ILE A 15 10.05 1.97 13.70
CA ILE A 15 9.13 1.96 12.55
C ILE A 15 7.72 2.37 12.99
N THR A 16 7.33 2.02 14.23
CA THR A 16 5.98 2.33 14.73
C THR A 16 5.74 3.82 14.93
N ASP A 17 6.79 4.60 15.15
CA ASP A 17 6.71 6.04 15.40
C ASP A 17 6.81 6.90 14.13
N ASP A 18 7.25 6.30 13.01
CA ASP A 18 7.51 7.03 11.75
C ASP A 18 6.70 6.43 10.58
N PRO A 19 5.71 7.16 10.04
CA PRO A 19 4.93 6.69 8.90
C PRO A 19 5.74 6.59 7.60
N GLU A 20 6.97 7.10 7.54
CA GLU A 20 7.86 6.94 6.38
C GLU A 20 8.84 5.77 6.54
N ALA A 21 8.97 5.21 7.74
CA ALA A 21 9.93 4.16 8.00
C ALA A 21 9.61 2.89 7.21
N VAL A 22 10.60 2.35 6.52
CA VAL A 22 10.47 1.11 5.74
C VAL A 22 11.28 0.01 6.44
N PRO A 23 10.68 -1.16 6.71
CA PRO A 23 11.41 -2.28 7.27
C PRO A 23 12.49 -2.77 6.30
N THR A 24 13.59 -3.26 6.86
CA THR A 24 14.65 -3.85 6.03
C THR A 24 14.15 -5.12 5.35
N PRO A 25 14.68 -5.51 4.18
CA PRO A 25 14.26 -6.73 3.49
C PRO A 25 14.39 -8.01 4.33
N LYS A 26 15.28 -8.04 5.32
CA LYS A 26 15.43 -9.18 6.25
C LYS A 26 14.32 -9.26 7.30
N GLN A 27 13.75 -8.12 7.66
CA GLN A 27 12.67 -8.04 8.64
C GLN A 27 11.30 -8.39 8.06
N VAL A 28 11.16 -8.39 6.73
CA VAL A 28 9.91 -8.67 6.02
C VAL A 28 9.88 -10.14 5.63
N LEU A 29 8.85 -10.86 6.07
CA LEU A 29 8.60 -12.25 5.69
C LEU A 29 7.75 -12.33 4.42
N LEU A 30 6.65 -11.56 4.37
CA LEU A 30 5.72 -11.50 3.25
C LEU A 30 5.23 -10.08 3.01
N MET A 31 4.82 -9.83 1.77
CA MET A 31 4.13 -8.61 1.37
C MET A 31 2.64 -8.90 1.28
N ARG A 32 1.81 -8.09 1.94
CA ARG A 32 0.35 -8.24 1.90
C ARG A 32 -0.24 -7.13 1.02
N LEU A 33 -0.89 -7.51 -0.07
CA LEU A 33 -1.42 -6.57 -1.08
C LEU A 33 -2.92 -6.72 -1.26
N HIS A 34 -3.58 -5.62 -1.60
CA HIS A 34 -5.02 -5.59 -1.84
C HIS A 34 -5.37 -6.23 -3.20
N PRO A 35 -6.55 -6.88 -3.38
CA PRO A 35 -6.90 -7.53 -4.63
C PRO A 35 -7.01 -6.59 -5.84
N SER A 36 -7.28 -5.30 -5.63
CA SER A 36 -7.25 -4.30 -6.71
C SER A 36 -5.86 -4.02 -7.26
N GLU A 37 -4.81 -4.41 -6.53
CA GLU A 37 -3.42 -4.36 -6.97
C GLU A 37 -3.01 -5.64 -7.73
N LYS A 38 -3.90 -6.63 -7.88
CA LYS A 38 -3.65 -7.82 -8.70
C LYS A 38 -3.47 -7.40 -10.16
N SER A 39 -2.35 -7.78 -10.73
CA SER A 39 -2.04 -7.66 -12.16
C SER A 39 -1.62 -9.03 -12.70
N PRO A 40 -1.87 -9.33 -13.99
CA PRO A 40 -1.37 -10.54 -14.62
C PRO A 40 0.16 -10.57 -14.54
N CYS A 41 0.74 -11.77 -14.53
CA CYS A 41 2.20 -11.90 -14.59
C CYS A 41 2.72 -11.32 -15.92
N PRO A 42 3.65 -10.35 -15.92
CA PRO A 42 4.15 -9.76 -17.17
C PRO A 42 4.96 -10.72 -18.06
N ILE A 43 5.36 -11.90 -17.55
CA ILE A 43 6.17 -12.88 -18.27
C ILE A 43 5.28 -13.91 -18.96
N CYS A 44 4.43 -14.61 -18.20
CA CYS A 44 3.55 -15.65 -18.76
C CYS A 44 2.13 -15.16 -19.11
N LEU A 45 1.79 -13.91 -18.76
CA LEU A 45 0.48 -13.28 -18.97
C LEU A 45 -0.69 -14.00 -18.25
N HIS A 46 -0.39 -14.93 -17.34
CA HIS A 46 -1.40 -15.58 -16.52
C HIS A 46 -2.11 -14.54 -15.62
N PRO A 47 -3.45 -14.53 -15.56
CA PRO A 47 -4.22 -13.50 -14.86
C PRO A 47 -3.95 -13.44 -13.35
N GLU A 48 -3.66 -14.58 -12.74
CA GLU A 48 -3.29 -14.72 -11.33
C GLU A 48 -1.89 -15.33 -11.16
N PRO A 49 -0.84 -14.53 -10.88
CA PRO A 49 0.51 -15.06 -10.77
C PRO A 49 0.61 -16.17 -9.72
N VAL A 50 1.06 -17.36 -10.14
CA VAL A 50 1.34 -18.51 -9.26
C VAL A 50 2.64 -18.26 -8.50
N GLY A 51 2.62 -18.41 -7.18
CA GLY A 51 3.77 -18.02 -6.36
C GLY A 51 4.12 -16.54 -6.55
N PRO A 52 3.16 -15.62 -6.33
CA PRO A 52 3.35 -14.21 -6.65
C PRO A 52 4.52 -13.65 -5.85
N TYR A 53 5.49 -13.08 -6.55
CA TYR A 53 6.76 -12.65 -5.99
C TYR A 53 7.08 -11.23 -6.44
N MET A 54 7.25 -10.34 -5.46
CA MET A 54 7.49 -8.92 -5.66
C MET A 54 8.99 -8.60 -5.58
N LEU A 55 9.53 -8.00 -6.63
CA LEU A 55 10.89 -7.45 -6.64
C LEU A 55 10.95 -6.12 -5.88
N GLU A 56 12.14 -5.60 -5.60
CA GLU A 56 12.30 -4.33 -4.87
C GLU A 56 11.69 -3.12 -5.60
N CYS A 57 11.55 -3.19 -6.93
CA CYS A 57 10.83 -2.18 -7.71
C CYS A 57 9.31 -2.18 -7.46
N GLY A 58 8.76 -3.22 -6.85
CA GLY A 58 7.33 -3.37 -6.56
C GLY A 58 6.53 -4.14 -7.62
N HIS A 59 7.14 -4.54 -8.75
CA HIS A 59 6.46 -5.38 -9.73
C HIS A 59 6.38 -6.83 -9.26
N VAL A 60 5.24 -7.46 -9.54
CA VAL A 60 4.89 -8.81 -9.10
C VAL A 60 4.88 -9.76 -10.30
N PHE A 61 5.46 -10.95 -10.13
CA PHE A 61 5.58 -11.98 -11.16
C PHE A 61 5.30 -13.36 -10.54
N CYS A 62 5.10 -14.39 -11.36
CA CYS A 62 5.28 -15.75 -10.87
C CYS A 62 6.76 -15.95 -10.48
N ILE A 63 7.03 -16.55 -9.33
CA ILE A 63 8.41 -16.85 -8.91
C ILE A 63 9.12 -17.78 -9.91
N SER A 64 8.39 -18.75 -10.46
CA SER A 64 8.88 -19.68 -11.50
C SER A 64 9.34 -18.94 -12.75
N CYS A 65 8.55 -17.97 -13.21
CA CYS A 65 8.89 -17.11 -14.35
C CYS A 65 10.13 -16.24 -14.08
N LEU A 66 10.27 -15.69 -12.86
CA LEU A 66 11.45 -14.89 -12.50
C LEU A 66 12.72 -15.74 -12.45
N CYS A 67 12.67 -16.92 -11.83
CA CYS A 67 13.80 -17.85 -11.79
C CYS A 67 14.21 -18.27 -13.21
N ARG A 68 13.24 -18.56 -14.09
CA ARG A 68 13.50 -18.86 -15.50
C ARG A 68 14.20 -17.70 -16.22
N LEU A 69 13.73 -16.46 -16.01
CA LEU A 69 14.33 -15.29 -16.63
C LEU A 69 15.79 -15.06 -16.17
N SER A 70 16.07 -15.25 -14.88
CA SER A 70 17.41 -15.13 -14.30
C SER A 70 18.42 -16.07 -14.96
N GLN A 71 18.01 -17.29 -15.29
CA GLN A 71 18.87 -18.29 -15.93
C GLN A 71 19.15 -17.96 -17.40
N HIS A 72 18.20 -17.35 -18.12
CA HIS A 72 18.41 -16.94 -19.52
C HIS A 72 19.22 -15.64 -19.68
N SER A 73 19.31 -14.80 -18.64
CA SER A 73 20.15 -13.60 -18.68
C SER A 73 21.66 -13.90 -18.64
N GLU A 74 22.08 -15.07 -18.15
CA GLU A 74 23.49 -15.47 -18.11
C GLU A 74 24.11 -15.58 -19.52
N GLY A 75 23.30 -15.77 -20.57
CA GLY A 75 23.76 -15.86 -21.96
C GLY A 75 23.91 -14.52 -22.70
N ARG A 76 23.59 -13.37 -22.10
CA ARG A 76 23.52 -12.07 -22.83
C ARG A 76 24.68 -11.09 -22.63
N LEU A 77 25.65 -11.36 -21.76
CA LEU A 77 26.76 -10.42 -21.50
C LEU A 77 28.07 -11.16 -21.24
N GLU A 78 28.91 -11.31 -22.28
CA GLU A 78 30.29 -11.81 -22.16
C GLU A 78 31.22 -10.94 -21.29
N HIS A 79 30.73 -9.85 -20.69
CA HIS A 79 31.54 -8.87 -19.96
C HIS A 79 31.00 -8.42 -18.58
N ARG A 80 30.02 -9.13 -17.99
CA ARG A 80 29.66 -8.91 -16.58
C ARG A 80 29.61 -10.24 -15.83
N ILE A 81 30.34 -10.33 -14.73
CA ILE A 81 30.11 -11.37 -13.72
C ILE A 81 28.76 -11.00 -13.07
N ALA A 82 27.66 -11.42 -13.68
CA ALA A 82 26.36 -11.35 -13.03
C ALA A 82 26.41 -12.28 -11.82
N SER A 83 25.96 -11.80 -10.66
CA SER A 83 25.78 -12.70 -9.53
C SER A 83 24.65 -13.69 -9.85
N GLN A 84 24.71 -14.91 -9.33
CA GLN A 84 23.79 -16.01 -9.64
C GLN A 84 22.28 -15.70 -9.38
N ASN A 85 21.95 -14.54 -8.80
CA ASN A 85 20.61 -14.16 -8.38
C ASN A 85 20.11 -12.82 -8.97
N GLU A 86 20.83 -12.22 -9.92
CA GLU A 86 20.42 -10.94 -10.52
C GLU A 86 19.49 -11.10 -11.72
N VAL A 87 18.39 -10.36 -11.73
CA VAL A 87 17.43 -10.33 -12.85
C VAL A 87 17.09 -8.88 -13.23
N THR A 88 17.09 -8.58 -14.53
CA THR A 88 16.57 -7.30 -15.04
C THR A 88 15.03 -7.35 -15.02
N CYS A 89 14.39 -6.41 -14.32
CA CYS A 89 12.93 -6.36 -14.25
C CYS A 89 12.31 -6.02 -15.63
N PRO A 90 11.50 -6.91 -16.25
CA PRO A 90 10.90 -6.65 -17.57
C PRO A 90 9.99 -5.44 -17.63
N SER A 91 9.37 -5.09 -16.49
CA SER A 91 8.42 -3.99 -16.39
C SER A 91 9.08 -2.62 -16.14
N CYS A 92 10.32 -2.58 -15.65
CA CYS A 92 11.05 -1.33 -15.37
C CYS A 92 12.14 -1.01 -16.40
N VAL A 93 12.67 -2.01 -17.11
CA VAL A 93 13.68 -1.93 -18.20
C VAL A 93 15.05 -1.30 -17.85
N TYR A 94 15.28 -0.77 -16.65
CA TYR A 94 16.50 0.02 -16.37
C TYR A 94 17.35 -0.43 -15.17
N LYS A 95 17.04 -1.55 -14.50
CA LYS A 95 17.79 -1.99 -13.33
C LYS A 95 17.74 -3.50 -13.08
N ASP A 96 18.89 -4.04 -12.68
CA ASP A 96 19.04 -5.41 -12.20
C ASP A 96 18.70 -5.48 -10.71
N TYR A 97 17.99 -6.53 -10.33
CA TYR A 97 17.52 -6.76 -8.97
C TYR A 97 17.95 -8.14 -8.50
N ASP A 98 18.39 -8.21 -7.24
CA ASP A 98 18.67 -9.47 -6.57
C ASP A 98 17.33 -10.14 -6.17
N VAL A 99 17.05 -11.30 -6.76
CA VAL A 99 15.84 -12.07 -6.52
C VAL A 99 15.70 -12.46 -5.04
N SER A 100 16.82 -12.68 -4.33
CA SER A 100 16.80 -13.05 -2.91
C SER A 100 16.25 -11.95 -1.99
N ARG A 101 16.30 -10.68 -2.46
CA ARG A 101 15.77 -9.53 -1.73
C ARG A 101 14.27 -9.32 -1.93
N GLY A 102 13.71 -9.92 -2.99
CA GLY A 102 12.27 -9.95 -3.24
C GLY A 102 11.48 -10.66 -2.14
N LYS A 103 10.14 -10.58 -2.23
CA LYS A 103 9.24 -11.14 -1.23
C LYS A 103 8.02 -11.78 -1.88
N PHE A 104 7.60 -12.92 -1.34
CA PHE A 104 6.31 -13.51 -1.70
C PHE A 104 5.16 -12.59 -1.29
N VAL A 105 4.09 -12.65 -2.07
CA VAL A 105 2.90 -11.81 -1.92
C VAL A 105 1.73 -12.66 -1.40
N LEU A 106 1.15 -12.22 -0.31
CA LEU A 106 -0.14 -12.68 0.18
C LEU A 106 -1.21 -11.69 -0.29
N TRP A 107 -2.14 -12.14 -1.13
CA TRP A 107 -3.30 -11.34 -1.51
C TRP A 107 -4.31 -11.35 -0.37
N ASP A 108 -4.89 -10.19 -0.05
CA ASP A 108 -5.98 -10.11 0.92
C ASP A 108 -7.17 -10.97 0.45
N GLU A 109 -7.65 -11.89 1.29
CA GLU A 109 -8.79 -12.77 1.01
C GLU A 109 -10.15 -12.04 1.06
N GLN A 110 -10.16 -10.72 1.19
CA GLN A 110 -11.39 -9.98 1.43
C GLN A 110 -12.24 -9.87 0.17
N LYS A 111 -13.55 -10.08 0.39
CA LYS A 111 -14.63 -9.81 -0.56
C LYS A 111 -14.30 -8.53 -1.32
N GLN A 112 -14.17 -8.64 -2.63
CA GLN A 112 -14.22 -7.51 -3.52
C GLN A 112 -15.32 -6.59 -2.99
N CYS A 113 -14.98 -5.39 -2.53
CA CYS A 113 -16.00 -4.41 -2.24
C CYS A 113 -16.71 -4.26 -3.58
N THR A 114 -17.90 -4.83 -3.70
CA THR A 114 -18.81 -4.48 -4.77
C THR A 114 -19.09 -3.03 -4.49
N THR A 115 -18.25 -2.16 -5.04
CA THR A 115 -18.57 -0.79 -5.38
C THR A 115 -19.66 -0.85 -6.46
N ASN A 116 -20.79 -1.48 -6.13
CA ASN A 116 -22.06 -1.02 -6.62
C ASN A 116 -22.08 0.42 -6.16
N LYS A 117 -21.97 1.33 -7.13
CA LYS A 117 -21.61 2.75 -6.97
C LYS A 117 -22.57 3.57 -6.09
N GLU A 118 -23.44 2.91 -5.32
CA GLU A 118 -24.53 3.49 -4.56
C GLU A 118 -24.26 3.50 -3.05
N SER A 119 -23.53 2.52 -2.48
CA SER A 119 -23.26 2.47 -1.04
C SER A 119 -21.89 1.88 -0.71
N LEU A 120 -21.21 2.45 0.29
CA LEU A 120 -19.92 2.03 0.81
C LEU A 120 -20.04 1.69 2.30
N GLU A 121 -19.49 0.56 2.69
CA GLU A 121 -19.36 0.17 4.09
C GLU A 121 -18.03 0.69 4.65
N MET A 122 -18.10 1.38 5.79
CA MET A 122 -16.95 1.98 6.45
C MET A 122 -16.92 1.61 7.92
N GLN A 123 -15.74 1.22 8.39
CA GLN A 123 -15.47 0.86 9.77
C GLN A 123 -14.71 1.98 10.47
N MET A 124 -15.15 2.33 11.68
CA MET A 124 -14.40 3.20 12.55
C MET A 124 -13.12 2.49 12.99
N LYS A 125 -12.01 3.15 12.70
CA LYS A 125 -10.67 2.77 13.10
C LYS A 125 -10.24 3.62 14.28
N VAL A 126 -9.47 3.01 15.15
CA VAL A 126 -8.89 3.62 16.35
C VAL A 126 -7.37 3.44 16.28
N ARG A 127 -6.64 4.52 16.56
CA ARG A 127 -5.18 4.47 16.71
C ARG A 127 -4.71 5.31 17.88
N VAL A 128 -3.52 5.01 18.36
CA VAL A 128 -2.81 5.83 19.35
C VAL A 128 -2.07 6.97 18.64
N SER A 129 -2.22 8.20 19.12
CA SER A 129 -1.48 9.36 18.58
C SER A 129 0.02 9.15 18.74
N GLY A 130 0.77 9.35 17.66
CA GLY A 130 2.21 9.08 17.60
C GLY A 130 2.57 7.63 17.24
N ASN A 131 1.63 6.68 17.32
CA ASN A 131 1.78 5.36 16.72
C ASN A 131 1.16 5.38 15.31
N CYS A 132 2.01 5.13 14.31
CA CYS A 132 1.65 5.14 12.90
C CYS A 132 1.49 3.73 12.33
N ALA A 133 1.84 2.70 13.10
CA ALA A 133 1.85 1.32 12.64
C ALA A 133 0.53 0.58 12.91
N VAL A 134 -0.04 0.80 14.10
CA VAL A 134 -1.14 -0.03 14.62
C VAL A 134 -2.47 0.71 14.49
N VAL A 135 -3.34 0.14 13.67
CA VAL A 135 -4.70 0.60 13.41
C VAL A 135 -5.65 -0.55 13.72
N ARG A 136 -6.59 -0.30 14.64
CA ARG A 136 -7.55 -1.32 15.09
C ARG A 136 -8.98 -0.91 14.82
N ASP A 137 -9.85 -1.87 14.55
CA ASP A 137 -11.28 -1.63 14.46
C ASP A 137 -11.84 -1.25 15.82
N CYS A 138 -12.79 -0.31 15.90
CA CYS A 138 -13.37 0.08 17.19
C CYS A 138 -14.05 -1.10 17.92
N SER A 139 -14.50 -2.11 17.17
CA SER A 139 -15.14 -3.33 17.68
C SER A 139 -14.16 -4.37 18.21
N CYS A 140 -12.84 -4.16 18.08
CA CYS A 140 -11.87 -5.10 18.65
C CYS A 140 -11.88 -5.00 20.19
N GLU A 141 -12.26 -6.12 20.83
CA GLU A 141 -12.28 -6.25 22.30
C GLU A 141 -10.88 -6.55 22.88
N THR A 142 -9.86 -6.71 22.03
CA THR A 142 -8.50 -6.97 22.47
C THR A 142 -8.00 -5.83 23.36
N SER A 143 -7.95 -6.10 24.66
CA SER A 143 -7.62 -5.19 25.76
C SER A 143 -6.14 -4.79 25.81
N SER A 144 -5.38 -5.05 24.75
CA SER A 144 -3.97 -4.74 24.72
C SER A 144 -3.77 -3.25 24.49
N THR A 145 -3.70 -2.54 25.62
CA THR A 145 -3.07 -1.23 25.78
C THR A 145 -1.62 -1.14 25.27
N SER A 146 -1.10 -2.19 24.63
CA SER A 146 0.28 -2.26 24.18
C SER A 146 0.43 -1.71 22.77
N ASP A 147 1.36 -0.78 22.59
CA ASP A 147 1.88 -0.25 21.31
C ASP A 147 2.55 -1.32 20.41
N THR A 148 2.24 -2.61 20.60
CA THR A 148 2.88 -3.71 19.89
C THR A 148 2.14 -4.05 18.61
N ILE A 149 2.92 -4.34 17.58
CA ILE A 149 2.42 -4.74 16.26
C ILE A 149 1.60 -6.04 16.40
N PRO A 150 0.36 -6.06 15.88
CA PRO A 150 -0.51 -7.23 15.98
C PRO A 150 -0.08 -8.31 14.97
N TYR A 151 -0.47 -9.56 15.21
CA TYR A 151 -0.25 -10.64 14.25
C TYR A 151 -1.19 -10.52 13.05
N HIS A 152 -0.76 -10.94 11.87
CA HIS A 152 -1.51 -10.78 10.63
C HIS A 152 -2.82 -11.59 10.57
N THR A 153 -2.96 -12.59 11.43
CA THR A 153 -4.17 -13.41 11.64
C THR A 153 -5.14 -12.80 12.65
N GLN A 154 -4.71 -11.80 13.43
CA GLN A 154 -5.56 -11.20 14.44
C GLN A 154 -6.70 -10.39 13.80
N PRO A 155 -7.97 -10.66 14.18
CA PRO A 155 -9.11 -9.92 13.65
C PRO A 155 -9.07 -8.47 14.13
N GLY A 156 -9.56 -7.56 13.29
CA GLY A 156 -9.65 -6.14 13.62
C GLY A 156 -8.41 -5.30 13.31
N PHE A 157 -7.31 -5.89 12.84
CA PHE A 157 -6.06 -5.17 12.52
C PHE A 157 -5.69 -5.16 11.04
N GLN A 158 -6.60 -5.57 10.15
CA GLN A 158 -6.35 -5.71 8.70
C GLN A 158 -5.90 -4.40 8.04
N SER A 159 -6.30 -3.25 8.59
CA SER A 159 -5.90 -1.93 8.10
C SER A 159 -4.51 -1.48 8.57
N SER A 160 -3.88 -2.20 9.50
CA SER A 160 -2.52 -1.91 9.96
C SER A 160 -1.51 -2.12 8.83
N ARG A 161 -0.53 -1.23 8.73
CA ARG A 161 0.52 -1.30 7.71
C ARG A 161 1.53 -2.40 7.99
N TYR A 162 1.81 -2.63 9.27
CA TYR A 162 2.76 -3.63 9.73
C TYR A 162 2.00 -4.66 10.56
N LEU A 163 2.25 -5.93 10.29
CA LEU A 163 1.66 -7.07 10.97
C LEU A 163 2.77 -8.08 11.27
N LEU A 164 2.71 -8.79 12.39
CA LEU A 164 3.65 -9.87 12.68
C LEU A 164 3.23 -11.17 11.98
N GLY A 165 4.21 -11.94 11.54
CA GLY A 165 4.02 -13.27 10.99
C GLY A 165 3.52 -14.23 12.06
N ASP A 166 2.38 -14.86 11.82
CA ASP A 166 1.90 -15.98 12.62
C ASP A 166 2.49 -17.28 12.07
N ARG A 167 3.06 -18.10 12.95
CA ARG A 167 3.82 -19.30 12.58
C ARG A 167 2.98 -20.26 11.74
N ASP A 168 1.80 -20.61 12.26
CA ASP A 168 0.97 -21.66 11.67
C ASP A 168 0.34 -21.19 10.36
N ALA A 169 -0.10 -19.92 10.30
CA ALA A 169 -0.59 -19.32 9.07
C ALA A 169 0.50 -19.20 7.98
N LEU A 170 1.74 -18.85 8.34
CA LEU A 170 2.86 -18.79 7.39
C LEU A 170 3.20 -20.17 6.83
N VAL A 171 3.31 -21.18 7.69
CA VAL A 171 3.56 -22.57 7.28
C VAL A 171 2.45 -23.07 6.36
N SER A 172 1.18 -22.81 6.70
CA SER A 172 0.02 -23.15 5.88
C SER A 172 0.06 -22.47 4.50
N TYR A 173 0.37 -21.17 4.47
CA TYR A 173 0.50 -20.39 3.24
C TYR A 173 1.58 -20.98 2.32
N TYR A 174 2.81 -21.16 2.82
CA TYR A 174 3.91 -21.67 1.98
C TYR A 174 3.69 -23.12 1.56
N SER A 175 3.06 -23.95 2.39
CA SER A 175 2.70 -25.33 2.02
C SER A 175 1.68 -25.36 0.88
N SER A 176 0.66 -24.49 0.95
CA SER A 176 -0.33 -24.34 -0.13
C SER A 176 0.31 -23.79 -1.40
N LEU A 177 1.24 -22.83 -1.26
CA LEU A 177 1.99 -22.25 -2.37
C LEU A 177 2.85 -23.29 -3.08
N LYS A 178 3.55 -24.14 -2.32
CA LYS A 178 4.34 -25.25 -2.85
C LYS A 178 3.48 -26.17 -3.72
N ARG A 179 2.32 -26.58 -3.22
CA ARG A 179 1.39 -27.43 -3.98
C ARG A 179 0.95 -26.76 -5.29
N ALA A 180 0.61 -25.47 -5.26
CA ALA A 180 0.21 -24.74 -6.46
C ALA A 180 1.32 -24.66 -7.52
N ILE A 181 2.57 -24.47 -7.09
CA ILE A 181 3.74 -24.46 -7.99
C ILE A 181 4.01 -25.86 -8.57
N GLU A 182 3.88 -26.91 -7.76
CA GLU A 182 4.01 -28.30 -8.21
C GLU A 182 2.94 -28.67 -9.24
N GLU A 183 1.68 -28.24 -9.03
CA GLU A 183 0.57 -28.45 -9.97
C GLU A 183 0.80 -27.73 -11.30
N GLU A 184 1.29 -26.48 -11.29
CA GLU A 184 1.65 -25.73 -12.50
C GLU A 184 2.79 -26.43 -13.28
N ALA A 185 3.80 -26.93 -12.58
CA ALA A 185 4.94 -27.61 -13.18
C ALA A 185 4.55 -28.90 -13.93
N VAL A 186 3.56 -29.64 -13.40
CA VAL A 186 3.03 -30.84 -14.07
C VAL A 186 2.36 -30.50 -15.40
N LEU A 187 1.72 -29.32 -15.50
CA LEU A 187 1.07 -28.87 -16.73
C LEU A 187 2.10 -28.41 -17.78
N ASP A 188 3.20 -27.79 -17.36
CA ASP A 188 4.29 -27.32 -18.23
C ASP A 188 5.18 -28.46 -18.77
N HIS A 189 5.24 -29.63 -18.10
CA HIS A 189 6.08 -30.78 -18.49
C HIS A 189 5.70 -31.48 -19.81
N ASN A 190 4.69 -30.98 -20.54
CA ASN A 190 4.39 -31.44 -21.91
C ASN A 190 5.17 -30.68 -22.99
N ASP A 191 5.99 -29.69 -22.62
CA ASP A 191 6.87 -28.98 -23.54
C ASP A 191 8.30 -29.55 -23.42
N GLU A 192 8.69 -30.42 -24.36
CA GLU A 192 10.00 -31.11 -24.40
C GLU A 192 11.21 -30.15 -24.50
N THR A 193 10.97 -28.85 -24.57
CA THR A 193 11.93 -27.80 -24.88
C THR A 193 12.74 -27.31 -23.66
N PHE A 194 12.38 -27.69 -22.42
CA PHE A 194 12.94 -27.05 -21.21
C PHE A 194 13.32 -28.02 -20.08
N SER A 195 14.46 -27.76 -19.42
CA SER A 195 14.81 -28.44 -18.18
C SER A 195 13.98 -27.90 -17.01
N GLY A 196 13.34 -28.81 -16.25
CA GLY A 196 12.54 -28.48 -15.06
C GLY A 196 13.34 -27.94 -13.86
N ASP A 197 14.59 -27.54 -14.08
CA ASP A 197 15.54 -27.15 -13.03
C ASP A 197 15.10 -25.88 -12.28
N HIS A 198 14.50 -24.92 -13.00
CA HIS A 198 13.98 -23.68 -12.42
C HIS A 198 12.84 -23.92 -11.42
N VAL A 199 11.94 -24.88 -11.69
CA VAL A 199 10.87 -25.25 -10.75
C VAL A 199 11.47 -25.90 -9.50
N SER A 200 12.45 -26.78 -9.66
CA SER A 200 13.11 -27.45 -8.53
C SER A 200 13.78 -26.44 -7.59
N GLN A 201 14.41 -25.40 -8.13
CA GLN A 201 14.99 -24.30 -7.34
C GLN A 201 13.93 -23.52 -6.57
N VAL A 202 12.79 -23.24 -7.20
CA VAL A 202 11.66 -22.55 -6.56
C VAL A 202 11.11 -23.40 -5.40
N ILE A 203 10.94 -24.71 -5.61
CA ILE A 203 10.46 -25.61 -4.56
C ILE A 203 11.44 -25.62 -3.38
N GLN A 204 12.75 -25.68 -3.63
CA GLN A 204 13.76 -25.58 -2.56
C GLN A 204 13.71 -24.25 -1.80
N LEU A 205 13.46 -23.15 -2.50
CA LEU A 205 13.27 -21.84 -1.88
C LEU A 205 12.04 -21.84 -0.97
N VAL A 206 10.91 -22.38 -1.43
CA VAL A 206 9.67 -22.47 -0.63
C VAL A 206 9.85 -23.41 0.56
N ASP A 207 10.50 -24.56 0.39
CA ASP A 207 10.82 -25.47 1.50
C ASP A 207 11.70 -24.82 2.57
N THR A 208 12.64 -23.98 2.15
CA THR A 208 13.44 -23.18 3.09
C THR A 208 12.57 -22.21 3.86
N LYS A 209 11.61 -21.54 3.20
CA LYS A 209 10.65 -20.64 3.86
C LYS A 209 9.70 -21.36 4.81
N ILE A 210 9.29 -22.59 4.50
CA ILE A 210 8.50 -23.43 5.41
C ILE A 210 9.31 -23.73 6.68
N LYS A 211 10.58 -24.12 6.55
CA LYS A 211 11.47 -24.39 7.68
C LYS A 211 11.72 -23.14 8.53
N GLU A 212 12.01 -22.01 7.89
CA GLU A 212 12.17 -20.71 8.57
C GLU A 212 10.90 -20.32 9.34
N SER A 213 9.72 -20.48 8.72
CA SER A 213 8.44 -20.17 9.36
C SER A 213 8.16 -21.11 10.52
N ALA A 214 8.44 -22.41 10.40
CA ALA A 214 8.25 -23.40 11.46
C ALA A 214 9.19 -23.20 12.66
N ALA A 215 10.32 -22.51 12.46
CA ALA A 215 11.27 -22.17 13.53
C ALA A 215 10.84 -20.94 14.36
N LEU A 216 9.80 -20.21 13.94
CA LEU A 216 9.25 -19.10 14.72
C LEU A 216 8.55 -19.62 15.97
N GLU A 217 8.59 -18.81 17.04
CA GLU A 217 7.84 -19.05 18.28
C GLU A 217 6.33 -18.96 18.04
N THR A 218 5.53 -19.71 18.80
CA THR A 218 4.06 -19.51 18.77
C THR A 218 3.66 -18.22 19.46
N ILE A 219 2.44 -17.77 19.15
CA ILE A 219 1.80 -16.68 19.91
C ILE A 219 1.75 -17.05 21.40
N GLU A 220 1.40 -18.30 21.72
CA GLU A 220 1.28 -18.79 23.10
C GLU A 220 2.63 -18.75 23.84
N ASP A 221 3.71 -19.24 23.21
CA ASP A 221 5.07 -19.21 23.78
C ASP A 221 5.49 -17.77 24.15
N ARG A 222 5.16 -16.80 23.29
CA ARG A 222 5.46 -15.38 23.52
C ARG A 222 4.60 -14.72 24.57
N GLU A 223 3.33 -15.11 24.67
CA GLU A 223 2.45 -14.63 25.73
C GLU A 223 2.92 -15.13 27.11
N VAL A 224 3.38 -16.38 27.19
CA VAL A 224 4.00 -16.96 28.39
C VAL A 224 5.29 -16.22 28.75
N GLU A 225 6.23 -16.03 27.81
CA GLU A 225 7.45 -15.26 28.07
C GLU A 225 7.16 -13.82 28.54
N ARG A 226 6.15 -13.17 27.95
CA ARG A 226 5.74 -11.82 28.33
C ARG A 226 5.12 -11.80 29.73
N ALA A 227 4.37 -12.83 30.10
CA ALA A 227 3.78 -12.97 31.43
C ALA A 227 4.86 -13.20 32.51
N GLU A 228 5.87 -14.02 32.21
CA GLU A 228 7.01 -14.28 33.11
C GLU A 228 7.89 -13.04 33.35
N LYS A 229 7.95 -12.11 32.37
CA LYS A 229 8.72 -10.86 32.46
C LYS A 229 7.97 -9.68 33.12
N LYS A 230 6.73 -9.86 33.62
CA LYS A 230 5.96 -8.76 34.25
C LYS A 230 6.39 -8.47 35.71
N GLU A 231 6.92 -7.27 35.95
CA GLU A 231 6.86 -6.58 37.26
C GLU A 231 5.38 -6.21 37.63
N PRO A 232 5.05 -6.03 38.92
CA PRO A 232 3.66 -6.08 39.40
C PRO A 232 2.76 -5.03 38.73
N GLU A 233 1.55 -5.46 38.40
CA GLU A 233 0.50 -4.67 37.74
C GLU A 233 0.03 -3.51 38.62
N GLY A 234 0.69 -2.35 38.47
CA GLY A 234 0.10 -1.05 38.78
C GLY A 234 -0.44 -0.43 37.49
N GLU A 235 -1.64 0.15 37.55
CA GLU A 235 -2.32 0.84 36.44
C GLU A 235 -1.33 1.66 35.62
N VAL A 236 -1.04 1.18 34.41
CA VAL A 236 -0.02 1.75 33.50
C VAL A 236 -0.43 3.14 33.02
N TYR A 237 -1.75 3.39 33.00
CA TYR A 237 -2.36 4.59 32.48
C TYR A 237 -3.22 5.26 33.57
N ALA A 238 -3.02 6.56 33.79
CA ALA A 238 -3.93 7.37 34.59
C ALA A 238 -5.02 7.98 33.69
N HIS A 239 -6.27 7.88 34.13
CA HIS A 239 -7.43 8.42 33.42
C HIS A 239 -7.69 9.88 33.81
N THR A 240 -8.13 10.68 32.84
CA THR A 240 -8.72 12.00 33.11
C THR A 240 -10.20 11.99 32.75
N SER A 241 -10.97 12.91 33.35
CA SER A 241 -12.41 13.11 33.06
C SER A 241 -12.71 13.51 31.61
N LYS A 242 -11.68 13.76 30.78
CA LYS A 242 -11.78 14.04 29.34
C LYS A 242 -11.43 12.85 28.44
N GLY A 243 -11.13 11.67 29.01
CA GLY A 243 -10.75 10.48 28.26
C GLY A 243 -9.30 10.46 27.73
N ASP A 244 -8.45 11.40 28.16
CA ASP A 244 -7.00 11.34 27.87
C ASP A 244 -6.33 10.27 28.75
N PHE A 245 -5.40 9.50 28.17
CA PHE A 245 -4.58 8.49 28.87
C PHE A 245 -3.15 9.00 29.05
N TYR A 246 -2.57 8.82 30.25
CA TYR A 246 -1.18 9.19 30.55
C TYR A 246 -0.40 8.02 31.13
N VAL A 247 0.82 7.76 30.64
CA VAL A 247 1.77 6.87 31.34
C VAL A 247 2.01 7.42 32.74
N SER A 248 1.82 6.60 33.78
CA SER A 248 1.93 7.08 35.16
C SER A 248 3.31 7.72 35.44
N PRO A 249 3.39 8.84 36.18
CA PRO A 249 4.67 9.48 36.51
C PRO A 249 5.68 8.54 37.18
N LYS A 250 5.19 7.55 37.93
CA LYS A 250 6.01 6.51 38.59
C LYS A 250 6.74 5.62 37.58
N LYS A 251 6.05 5.19 36.52
CA LYS A 251 6.65 4.36 35.45
C LYS A 251 7.60 5.18 34.56
N ARG A 252 7.30 6.46 34.34
CA ARG A 252 8.16 7.41 33.60
C ARG A 252 9.53 7.61 34.28
N SER A 253 9.55 7.70 35.61
CA SER A 253 10.79 7.81 36.40
C SER A 253 11.55 6.47 36.45
N ALA A 254 10.86 5.33 36.53
CA ALA A 254 11.47 4.00 36.51
C ALA A 254 12.14 3.68 35.16
N LEU A 255 11.50 4.00 34.02
CA LEU A 255 12.10 3.82 32.69
C LEU A 255 13.36 4.67 32.49
N LYS A 256 13.35 5.90 33.00
CA LYS A 256 14.50 6.83 32.92
C LYS A 256 15.68 6.37 33.80
N ALA A 257 15.39 5.64 34.87
CA ALA A 257 16.38 5.06 35.77
C ALA A 257 16.99 3.76 35.22
N GLN A 258 16.21 2.93 34.52
CA GLN A 258 16.69 1.66 33.94
C GLN A 258 17.56 1.82 32.68
N PHE A 259 17.43 2.93 31.94
CA PHE A 259 18.16 3.14 30.68
C PHE A 259 18.79 4.54 30.57
N PRO A 260 19.90 4.82 31.27
CA PRO A 260 20.55 6.14 31.27
C PRO A 260 21.22 6.52 29.94
N THR A 261 21.42 5.56 29.02
CA THR A 261 22.03 5.74 27.70
C THR A 261 21.03 5.98 26.56
N VAL A 262 19.72 5.92 26.81
CA VAL A 262 18.69 6.24 25.82
C VAL A 262 18.56 7.76 25.73
N SER A 263 19.26 8.36 24.75
CA SER A 263 19.19 9.80 24.47
C SER A 263 17.81 10.25 23.96
N HIS A 264 16.91 9.32 23.62
CA HIS A 264 15.58 9.60 23.10
C HIS A 264 14.50 8.72 23.73
N ILE A 265 13.76 9.29 24.69
CA ILE A 265 12.41 8.82 25.02
C ILE A 265 11.55 8.99 23.75
N PRO A 266 10.83 7.94 23.28
CA PRO A 266 9.90 8.05 22.15
C PRO A 266 8.94 9.23 22.32
N ASN A 267 8.66 9.97 21.24
CA ASN A 267 7.84 11.18 21.34
C ASN A 267 6.39 10.90 21.77
N HIS A 268 5.87 9.69 21.50
CA HIS A 268 4.56 9.23 21.98
C HIS A 268 4.49 9.11 23.52
N MET A 269 5.64 9.02 24.22
CA MET A 269 5.73 9.04 25.69
C MET A 269 5.98 10.43 26.31
N LYS A 270 6.22 11.47 25.48
CA LYS A 270 6.45 12.85 25.96
C LYS A 270 5.15 13.67 26.05
N ARG A 271 4.07 13.23 25.40
CA ARG A 271 2.76 13.91 25.30
C ARG A 271 1.63 13.01 25.83
N PRO A 272 0.46 13.55 26.19
CA PRO A 272 -0.72 12.73 26.46
C PRO A 272 -0.97 11.77 25.30
N VAL A 273 -1.20 10.50 25.62
CA VAL A 273 -1.61 9.49 24.65
C VAL A 273 -3.09 9.76 24.34
N ARG A 274 -3.37 10.14 23.09
CA ARG A 274 -4.72 10.39 22.60
C ARG A 274 -5.15 9.31 21.63
N LEU A 275 -6.34 8.78 21.81
CA LEU A 275 -6.96 7.93 20.80
C LEU A 275 -7.47 8.81 19.65
N ARG A 276 -7.12 8.43 18.43
CA ARG A 276 -7.62 9.06 17.20
C ARG A 276 -8.61 8.10 16.56
N HIS A 277 -9.78 8.63 16.24
CA HIS A 277 -10.88 7.91 15.61
C HIS A 277 -11.08 8.48 14.21
N TYR A 278 -11.25 7.61 13.23
CA TYR A 278 -11.57 7.99 11.85
C TYR A 278 -12.25 6.82 11.15
N TYR A 279 -12.96 7.07 10.06
CA TYR A 279 -13.58 6.01 9.27
C TYR A 279 -12.70 5.62 8.08
N GLN A 280 -12.58 4.33 7.85
CA GLN A 280 -11.91 3.75 6.69
C GLN A 280 -12.80 2.66 6.08
N GLY A 281 -12.74 2.46 4.76
CA GLY A 281 -13.47 1.37 4.09
C GLY A 281 -13.18 -0.01 4.71
N THR A 282 -14.19 -0.88 4.79
CA THR A 282 -14.07 -2.22 5.39
C THR A 282 -13.19 -3.17 4.60
N ALA A 283 -13.09 -2.97 3.28
CA ALA A 283 -12.29 -3.81 2.38
C ALA A 283 -10.77 -3.65 2.52
N GLY A 284 -10.29 -2.93 3.53
CA GLY A 284 -8.87 -2.66 3.68
C GLY A 284 -8.31 -1.76 2.58
N GLU A 285 -9.14 -0.93 1.95
CA GLU A 285 -8.68 0.08 0.99
C GLU A 285 -8.31 1.37 1.74
N ASP A 286 -7.45 2.19 1.12
CA ASP A 286 -7.14 3.54 1.61
C ASP A 286 -8.26 4.54 1.25
N VAL A 287 -9.47 4.22 1.69
CA VAL A 287 -10.69 4.97 1.46
C VAL A 287 -11.13 5.61 2.77
N TYR A 288 -11.17 6.94 2.82
CA TYR A 288 -11.42 7.73 4.03
C TYR A 288 -12.58 8.70 3.80
N LEU A 289 -13.27 9.11 4.87
CA LEU A 289 -14.27 10.16 4.76
C LEU A 289 -13.65 11.53 4.45
N SER A 290 -14.40 12.37 3.75
CA SER A 290 -14.04 13.76 3.60
C SER A 290 -14.07 14.48 4.96
N LYS A 291 -13.21 15.48 5.14
CA LYS A 291 -13.15 16.28 6.39
C LYS A 291 -14.49 16.89 6.80
N LEU A 292 -15.30 17.30 5.83
CA LEU A 292 -16.62 17.87 6.08
C LEU A 292 -17.55 16.80 6.65
N ASP A 293 -17.55 15.61 6.07
CA ASP A 293 -18.43 14.52 6.50
C ASP A 293 -17.99 13.97 7.87
N SER A 294 -16.68 13.86 8.13
CA SER A 294 -16.14 13.58 9.47
C SER A 294 -16.61 14.62 10.50
N LYS A 295 -16.65 15.91 10.13
CA LYS A 295 -17.12 16.99 11.01
C LYS A 295 -18.64 16.94 11.26
N ILE A 296 -19.42 16.57 10.26
CA ILE A 296 -20.88 16.37 10.42
C ILE A 296 -21.14 15.24 11.43
N LEU A 297 -20.45 14.10 11.29
CA LEU A 297 -20.54 13.00 12.26
C LEU A 297 -20.11 13.43 13.67
N GLN A 298 -19.01 14.18 13.80
CA GLN A 298 -18.58 14.73 15.09
C GLN A 298 -19.63 15.64 15.72
N THR A 299 -20.32 16.45 14.91
CA THR A 299 -21.34 17.38 15.43
C THR A 299 -22.59 16.63 15.85
N ALA A 300 -23.00 15.62 15.07
CA ALA A 300 -24.19 14.81 15.35
C ALA A 300 -24.05 13.93 16.60
N PHE A 301 -22.90 13.29 16.78
CA PHE A 301 -22.65 12.36 17.89
C PHE A 301 -21.84 13.01 19.04
N GLY A 302 -21.51 14.29 18.91
CA GLY A 302 -20.63 15.05 19.82
C GLY A 302 -19.14 14.78 19.63
N SER A 303 -18.77 13.54 19.32
CA SER A 303 -17.39 13.13 19.04
C SER A 303 -17.34 11.80 18.28
N LEU A 304 -16.26 11.54 17.50
CA LEU A 304 -16.17 10.33 16.67
C LEU A 304 -16.09 9.03 17.47
N ASP A 305 -15.63 9.05 18.72
CA ASP A 305 -15.64 7.88 19.61
C ASP A 305 -17.06 7.42 19.97
N LYS A 306 -18.07 8.29 19.84
CA LYS A 306 -19.47 8.00 20.14
C LYS A 306 -20.30 7.68 18.89
N SER A 307 -19.73 7.86 17.69
CA SER A 307 -20.44 7.52 16.46
C SER A 307 -20.47 6.00 16.24
N PRO A 308 -21.37 5.49 15.38
CA PRO A 308 -21.50 4.05 15.17
C PRO A 308 -20.21 3.42 14.66
N GLY A 309 -19.82 2.28 15.23
CA GLY A 309 -18.56 1.61 14.85
C GLY A 309 -18.50 1.18 13.39
N LEU A 310 -19.64 0.80 12.82
CA LEU A 310 -19.79 0.42 11.42
C LEU A 310 -20.89 1.28 10.82
N ILE A 311 -20.63 1.87 9.66
CA ILE A 311 -21.60 2.68 8.91
C ILE A 311 -21.67 2.20 7.46
N THR A 312 -22.87 2.21 6.90
CA THR A 312 -23.09 1.99 5.47
C THR A 312 -23.64 3.29 4.89
N VAL A 313 -22.86 3.92 4.02
CA VAL A 313 -23.12 5.28 3.54
C VAL A 313 -23.32 5.31 2.03
N PRO A 314 -24.31 6.05 1.53
CA PRO A 314 -24.43 6.30 0.11
C PRO A 314 -23.32 7.25 -0.35
N VAL A 315 -22.66 6.92 -1.47
CA VAL A 315 -21.52 7.69 -1.98
C VAL A 315 -22.00 8.72 -3.00
N GLU A 316 -21.84 10.01 -2.68
CA GLU A 316 -22.10 11.10 -3.60
C GLU A 316 -20.94 11.28 -4.60
N ALA A 317 -19.71 11.23 -4.09
CA ALA A 317 -18.49 11.34 -4.88
C ALA A 317 -17.31 10.66 -4.16
N ALA A 318 -16.32 10.24 -4.95
CA ALA A 318 -15.04 9.78 -4.45
C ALA A 318 -13.92 10.50 -5.21
N THR A 319 -13.02 11.16 -4.49
CA THR A 319 -11.91 11.91 -5.07
C THR A 319 -10.59 11.26 -4.67
N GLN A 320 -9.82 10.82 -5.67
CA GLN A 320 -8.48 10.29 -5.44
C GLN A 320 -7.49 11.46 -5.25
N THR A 321 -6.71 11.42 -4.17
CA THR A 321 -5.74 12.46 -3.80
C THR A 321 -4.48 11.83 -3.23
N LYS A 322 -3.35 12.52 -3.37
CA LYS A 322 -2.10 12.13 -2.73
C LYS A 322 -2.01 12.75 -1.33
N VAL A 323 -1.49 11.99 -0.38
CA VAL A 323 -1.23 12.46 0.98
C VAL A 323 -0.12 13.49 0.94
N THR A 324 -0.47 14.74 1.22
CA THR A 324 0.49 15.84 1.35
C THR A 324 0.94 16.01 2.80
N ARG A 325 2.08 16.69 3.00
CA ARG A 325 2.54 17.07 4.36
C ARG A 325 1.53 17.94 5.12
N GLU A 326 0.67 18.66 4.41
CA GLU A 326 -0.40 19.46 5.01
C GLU A 326 -1.52 18.58 5.53
N MET A 327 -1.93 17.56 4.78
CA MET A 327 -2.94 16.58 5.22
C MET A 327 -2.48 15.83 6.46
N LYS A 328 -1.18 15.48 6.55
CA LYS A 328 -0.60 14.80 7.72
C LYS A 328 -0.66 15.61 9.02
N ARG A 329 -1.01 16.91 8.98
CA ARG A 329 -1.30 17.70 10.19
C ARG A 329 -2.61 17.28 10.85
N ASP A 330 -3.53 16.70 10.09
CA ASP A 330 -4.76 16.14 10.61
C ASP A 330 -4.50 14.75 11.18
N ALA A 331 -5.06 14.48 12.34
CA ALA A 331 -4.84 13.24 13.06
C ALA A 331 -5.36 11.99 12.32
N GLU A 332 -6.24 12.17 11.34
CA GLU A 332 -6.79 11.08 10.52
C GLU A 332 -5.80 10.61 9.45
N TYR A 333 -4.77 11.41 9.11
CA TYR A 333 -3.83 11.11 8.02
C TYR A 333 -2.37 11.03 8.48
N GLU A 334 -2.07 11.35 9.74
CA GLU A 334 -0.70 11.35 10.30
C GLU A 334 0.02 10.00 10.10
N HIS A 335 -0.71 8.88 10.17
CA HIS A 335 -0.15 7.52 10.03
C HIS A 335 0.19 7.13 8.59
N LEU A 336 -0.20 7.94 7.61
CA LEU A 336 0.02 7.66 6.20
C LEU A 336 1.39 8.19 5.74
N SER A 337 2.05 7.43 4.86
CA SER A 337 3.26 7.91 4.21
C SER A 337 2.91 9.05 3.26
N THR A 338 3.86 9.97 3.09
CA THR A 338 3.75 11.06 2.13
C THR A 338 3.68 10.46 0.73
N ASP A 339 2.90 11.09 -0.14
CA ASP A 339 2.64 10.66 -1.52
C ASP A 339 1.88 9.34 -1.69
N SER A 340 1.42 8.72 -0.59
CA SER A 340 0.43 7.65 -0.66
C SER A 340 -0.85 8.18 -1.32
N THR A 341 -1.40 7.39 -2.23
CA THR A 341 -2.67 7.71 -2.88
C THR A 341 -3.82 7.20 -2.01
N ILE A 342 -4.76 8.09 -1.67
CA ILE A 342 -5.98 7.77 -0.93
C ILE A 342 -7.23 8.23 -1.68
N SER A 343 -8.36 7.64 -1.36
CA SER A 343 -9.67 8.06 -1.88
C SER A 343 -10.46 8.73 -0.77
N LEU A 344 -10.82 10.00 -0.96
CA LEU A 344 -11.72 10.72 -0.06
C LEU A 344 -13.15 10.59 -0.56
N VAL A 345 -13.99 9.98 0.27
CA VAL A 345 -15.39 9.70 -0.01
C VAL A 345 -16.28 10.75 0.62
N GLU A 346 -17.25 11.17 -0.17
CA GLU A 346 -18.24 12.17 0.16
C GLU A 346 -19.61 11.51 0.31
N ILE A 347 -20.23 11.67 1.48
CA ILE A 347 -21.52 11.04 1.78
C ILE A 347 -22.65 11.84 1.11
N ASP A 348 -23.61 11.12 0.53
CA ASP A 348 -24.90 11.68 0.10
C ASP A 348 -25.85 11.78 1.31
N TRP A 349 -25.76 12.90 2.03
CA TRP A 349 -26.56 13.14 3.24
C TRP A 349 -28.07 13.15 3.00
N GLU A 350 -28.55 13.32 1.76
CA GLU A 350 -29.97 13.27 1.42
C GLU A 350 -30.53 11.85 1.41
N LYS A 351 -29.66 10.83 1.27
CA LYS A 351 -30.04 9.42 1.13
C LYS A 351 -29.72 8.57 2.36
N THR A 352 -29.37 9.20 3.48
CA THR A 352 -28.98 8.49 4.69
C THR A 352 -29.64 9.09 5.93
N ASP A 353 -30.10 8.22 6.82
CA ASP A 353 -30.71 8.59 8.09
C ASP A 353 -29.72 8.54 9.26
N LEU A 354 -28.41 8.52 8.98
CA LEU A 354 -27.36 8.45 10.02
C LEU A 354 -27.33 9.67 10.94
N VAL A 355 -27.75 10.83 10.45
CA VAL A 355 -27.70 12.11 11.16
C VAL A 355 -29.05 12.80 11.08
N ALA A 356 -29.49 13.36 12.20
CA ALA A 356 -30.77 14.06 12.28
C ALA A 356 -30.78 15.32 11.38
N PRO A 357 -31.90 15.64 10.71
CA PRO A 357 -31.97 16.77 9.77
C PRO A 357 -31.58 18.10 10.39
N GLU A 358 -31.82 18.29 11.70
CA GLU A 358 -31.51 19.51 12.43
C GLU A 358 -30.01 19.84 12.42
N VAL A 359 -29.17 18.81 12.50
CA VAL A 359 -27.70 18.98 12.44
C VAL A 359 -27.27 19.34 11.02
N LEU A 360 -27.92 18.76 10.01
CA LEU A 360 -27.57 19.00 8.61
C LEU A 360 -27.84 20.44 8.17
N VAL A 361 -28.81 21.14 8.78
CA VAL A 361 -29.13 22.55 8.48
C VAL A 361 -27.88 23.43 8.52
N ASP A 362 -27.04 23.26 9.55
CA ASP A 362 -25.81 24.04 9.74
C ASP A 362 -24.74 23.80 8.66
N PHE A 363 -24.84 22.68 7.93
CA PHE A 363 -23.87 22.27 6.92
C PHE A 363 -24.41 22.34 5.48
N THR A 364 -25.70 22.64 5.28
CA THR A 364 -26.34 22.71 3.96
C THR A 364 -25.57 23.59 2.96
N ASP A 365 -25.15 24.78 3.39
CA ASP A 365 -24.36 25.71 2.56
C ASP A 365 -22.98 25.14 2.19
N ALA A 366 -22.35 24.38 3.09
CA ALA A 366 -21.05 23.76 2.82
C ALA A 366 -21.18 22.58 1.85
N ILE A 367 -22.20 21.74 2.03
CA ILE A 367 -22.53 20.61 1.15
C ILE A 367 -22.87 21.13 -0.25
N SER A 368 -23.69 22.17 -0.34
CA SER A 368 -24.11 22.79 -1.61
C SER A 368 -22.92 23.39 -2.36
N ARG A 369 -22.07 24.15 -1.68
CA ARG A 369 -20.83 24.71 -2.26
C ARG A 369 -19.90 23.62 -2.78
N ARG A 370 -19.77 22.49 -2.07
CA ARG A 370 -18.99 21.32 -2.52
C ARG A 370 -19.57 20.74 -3.81
N ARG A 371 -20.90 20.53 -3.86
CA ARG A 371 -21.61 20.04 -5.05
C ARG A 371 -21.44 20.95 -6.26
N GLU A 372 -21.60 22.25 -6.08
CA GLU A 372 -21.40 23.25 -7.14
C GLU A 372 -19.95 23.30 -7.63
N ALA A 373 -18.97 23.24 -6.74
CA ALA A 373 -17.56 23.23 -7.09
C ALA A 373 -17.21 22.02 -7.97
N ARG A 374 -17.70 20.82 -7.62
CA ARG A 374 -17.51 19.60 -8.42
C ARG A 374 -18.15 19.73 -9.80
N GLU A 375 -19.38 20.23 -9.88
CA GLU A 375 -20.06 20.44 -11.15
C GLU A 375 -19.37 21.50 -12.02
N ARG A 376 -18.77 22.54 -11.41
CA ARG A 376 -17.95 23.52 -12.12
C ARG A 376 -16.70 22.88 -12.72
N VAL A 377 -15.99 22.03 -11.95
CA VAL A 377 -14.80 21.30 -12.43
C VAL A 377 -15.19 20.37 -13.59
N LYS A 378 -16.24 19.58 -13.43
CA LYS A 378 -16.75 18.66 -14.47
C LYS A 378 -17.16 19.39 -15.75
N ARG A 379 -17.77 20.58 -15.65
CA ARG A 379 -18.09 21.42 -16.81
C ARG A 379 -16.82 21.96 -17.49
N ALA A 380 -15.83 22.39 -16.71
CA ALA A 380 -14.56 22.89 -17.22
C ALA A 380 -13.76 21.79 -17.95
N GLU A 381 -13.69 20.58 -17.38
CA GLU A 381 -13.06 19.40 -17.99
C GLU A 381 -13.73 19.03 -19.31
N ARG A 382 -15.07 18.95 -19.34
CA ARG A 382 -15.83 18.70 -20.58
C ARG A 382 -15.57 19.76 -21.65
N ALA A 383 -15.48 21.04 -21.25
CA ALA A 383 -15.18 22.12 -22.19
C ALA A 383 -13.74 22.03 -22.71
N ALA A 384 -12.77 21.69 -21.85
CA ALA A 384 -11.37 21.49 -22.24
C ALA A 384 -11.22 20.28 -23.18
N GLN A 385 -11.87 19.16 -22.87
CA GLN A 385 -11.83 17.97 -23.70
C GLN A 385 -12.41 18.21 -25.10
N LYS A 386 -13.51 18.98 -25.20
CA LYS A 386 -14.05 19.43 -26.50
C LYS A 386 -13.08 20.31 -27.28
N LYS A 387 -12.32 21.19 -26.61
CA LYS A 387 -11.27 22.00 -27.26
C LYS A 387 -10.13 21.13 -27.77
N ILE A 388 -9.63 20.19 -26.96
CA ILE A 388 -8.58 19.24 -27.38
C ILE A 388 -9.06 18.41 -28.58
N GLN A 389 -10.30 17.91 -28.55
CA GLN A 389 -10.86 17.13 -29.65
C GLN A 389 -11.00 17.96 -30.93
N ARG A 390 -11.43 19.23 -30.82
CA ARG A 390 -11.49 20.15 -31.96
C ARG A 390 -10.09 20.42 -32.54
N ASN A 391 -9.09 20.67 -31.69
CA ASN A 391 -7.72 20.89 -32.14
C ASN A 391 -7.14 19.64 -32.82
N LYS A 392 -7.34 18.44 -32.24
CA LYS A 392 -6.92 17.18 -32.88
C LYS A 392 -7.56 16.99 -34.26
N LYS A 393 -8.85 17.34 -34.39
CA LYS A 393 -9.53 17.28 -35.70
C LYS A 393 -8.93 18.29 -36.67
N TYR A 394 -8.67 19.52 -36.21
CA TYR A 394 -8.04 20.56 -37.03
C TYR A 394 -6.63 20.14 -37.50
N ASP A 395 -5.80 19.60 -36.60
CA ASP A 395 -4.45 19.10 -36.94
C ASP A 395 -4.52 17.92 -37.92
N GLN A 396 -5.53 17.05 -37.79
CA GLN A 396 -5.75 15.94 -38.71
C GLN A 396 -6.21 16.43 -40.09
N ASP A 397 -7.15 17.36 -40.15
CA ASP A 397 -7.65 17.92 -41.42
C ASP A 397 -6.52 18.68 -42.16
N TYR A 398 -5.63 19.40 -41.45
CA TYR A 398 -4.52 20.15 -42.05
C TYR A 398 -3.37 19.27 -42.58
N TYR A 399 -3.25 18.02 -42.12
CA TYR A 399 -2.18 17.09 -42.56
C TYR A 399 -2.57 16.29 -43.81
N TYR A 400 -3.83 16.34 -44.25
CA TYR A 400 -4.32 15.65 -45.46
C TYR A 400 -4.49 16.57 -46.68
N ASP A 401 -4.27 17.89 -46.53
CA ASP A 401 -4.43 18.87 -47.62
C ASP A 401 -3.12 19.16 -48.39
N ASP A 402 -1.97 18.60 -47.99
CA ASP A 402 -0.65 18.86 -48.62
C ASP A 402 -0.20 17.82 -49.68
N ASP A 403 -0.99 16.78 -49.96
CA ASP A 403 -0.62 15.70 -50.92
C ASP A 403 -1.15 15.89 -52.36
N ASP A 404 -1.72 17.05 -52.71
CA ASP A 404 -2.35 17.32 -54.02
C ASP A 404 -1.73 18.51 -54.79
N TYR A 405 -0.39 18.64 -54.73
CA TYR A 405 0.38 19.46 -55.68
C TYR A 405 1.18 18.57 -56.65
N ASP A 406 0.53 18.26 -57.76
CA ASP A 406 1.15 17.94 -59.05
C ASP A 406 1.71 19.24 -59.66
N ASP A 407 3.05 19.36 -59.77
CA ASP A 407 3.64 20.08 -60.89
C ASP A 407 5.10 19.63 -61.16
N GLY A 408 5.31 19.10 -62.36
CA GLY A 408 6.28 19.66 -63.31
C GLY A 408 7.77 19.66 -62.96
N TYR A 409 8.51 18.79 -63.64
CA TYR A 409 9.92 18.90 -64.05
C TYR A 409 10.59 20.29 -63.89
N ASP A 410 11.79 20.34 -63.28
CA ASP A 410 12.99 20.66 -64.07
C ASP A 410 14.31 20.22 -63.41
N GLU A 411 15.20 19.77 -64.29
CA GLU A 411 16.50 19.16 -64.02
C GLU A 411 17.60 20.22 -63.91
N TYR A 412 18.23 20.38 -62.73
CA TYR A 412 19.56 20.99 -62.66
C TYR A 412 20.46 20.30 -61.62
N GLN A 413 21.47 19.64 -62.16
CA GLN A 413 22.65 19.15 -61.46
C GLN A 413 23.34 20.29 -60.72
N THR A 414 23.49 20.17 -59.40
CA THR A 414 24.62 20.79 -58.69
C THR A 414 25.24 19.78 -57.75
N ASN A 415 26.45 19.36 -58.14
CA ASN A 415 27.39 18.62 -57.30
C ASN A 415 27.77 19.49 -56.09
N GLY A 416 27.53 18.96 -54.89
CA GLY A 416 27.92 19.60 -53.64
C GLY A 416 27.75 18.65 -52.46
N GLY A 417 28.66 17.67 -52.37
CA GLY A 417 28.67 16.71 -51.27
C GLY A 417 28.88 17.39 -49.91
N LEU A 418 28.00 17.07 -48.96
CA LEU A 418 28.18 17.26 -47.53
C LEU A 418 28.04 15.88 -46.83
N PRO A 419 28.82 15.62 -45.77
CA PRO A 419 29.03 14.30 -45.19
C PRO A 419 27.82 13.82 -44.35
N PRO A 420 27.74 12.51 -44.01
CA PRO A 420 26.54 11.90 -43.47
C PRO A 420 26.17 12.42 -42.08
N LEU A 421 24.87 12.61 -41.87
CA LEU A 421 24.24 12.91 -40.59
C LEU A 421 24.44 11.75 -39.63
N ASP A 422 25.14 12.02 -38.53
CA ASP A 422 25.29 11.13 -37.39
C ASP A 422 23.93 11.06 -36.65
N LEU A 423 23.30 9.89 -36.65
CA LEU A 423 21.97 9.64 -36.09
C LEU A 423 22.05 9.39 -34.56
N PHE A 424 22.87 10.18 -33.87
CA PHE A 424 23.12 10.10 -32.43
C PHE A 424 23.32 11.51 -31.87
N ASP A 425 22.25 12.27 -31.64
CA ASP A 425 22.23 13.33 -30.59
C ASP A 425 20.88 14.05 -30.46
N CYS A 426 19.78 13.33 -30.23
CA CYS A 426 18.50 13.96 -29.89
C CYS A 426 17.65 13.17 -28.88
N VAL A 427 18.25 12.61 -27.82
CA VAL A 427 17.51 12.29 -26.57
C VAL A 427 18.43 12.46 -25.35
N THR A 428 18.91 13.67 -25.10
CA THR A 428 19.40 14.04 -23.76
C THR A 428 18.86 15.40 -23.37
N LYS A 429 17.68 15.40 -22.74
CA LYS A 429 17.21 16.37 -21.73
C LYS A 429 15.78 16.02 -21.34
N VAL A 430 15.63 15.30 -20.23
CA VAL A 430 14.77 15.61 -19.06
C VAL A 430 14.66 14.32 -18.26
N VAL A 431 15.73 13.96 -17.54
CA VAL A 431 15.59 13.22 -16.28
C VAL A 431 16.68 13.71 -15.34
N ASP A 432 16.37 14.78 -14.62
CA ASP A 432 17.11 15.10 -13.42
C ASP A 432 16.16 15.80 -12.45
N LYS A 433 15.53 15.02 -11.56
CA LYS A 433 15.79 15.09 -10.12
C LYS A 433 14.80 14.26 -9.30
N ARG A 434 15.38 13.20 -8.73
CA ARG A 434 15.27 12.73 -7.35
C ARG A 434 13.95 12.06 -6.93
N TRP A 435 14.03 10.73 -6.87
CA TRP A 435 13.40 9.88 -5.87
C TRP A 435 14.46 9.47 -4.86
#